data_AF-A0A9P4T476-F1
#
_entry.id   AF-A0A9P4T476-F1
#
_cell.length_a   1.000
_cell.length_b   1.000
_cell.length_c   1.000
_cell.angle_alpha   90.00
_cell.angle_beta   90.00
_cell.angle_gamma   90.00
#
_symmetry.space_group_name_H-M   'P 1'
#
loop_
_entity.id
_entity.type
_entity.pdbx_description
1 polymer ?
#
loop_
_entity_poly.entity_id
_entity_poly.type
_entity_poly.pdbx_seq_one_letter_code
_entity_poly.pdbx_strand_id
1 'polypeptide(L)'
;MWRSPEAQTGRGMSKASDIYSLGLVFIFTFGGGEMLLLHDYKEMIAHGITAEQEILTRHFAYFGLANDRLLKQVGDEEWCQALRSASAIARLEVEANPGIKFECWAEDLGTDAINLISAMANPDPISIIGGGS
;
A
#
# COMPACT_ATOMS: atom_id res chain seq x y z
N MET A 1 2.14 7.48 -5.95
CA MET A 1 0.70 7.22 -5.72
C MET A 1 0.37 5.83 -6.23
N TRP A 2 0.43 5.60 -7.54
CA TRP A 2 0.15 4.29 -8.18
C TRP A 2 1.32 3.30 -8.16
N ARG A 3 2.14 3.29 -7.11
CA ARG A 3 3.33 2.42 -7.04
C ARG A 3 3.18 1.44 -5.89
N SER A 4 3.57 0.19 -6.13
CA SER A 4 3.74 -0.80 -5.06
C SER A 4 4.80 -0.35 -4.05
N PRO A 5 4.82 -0.92 -2.83
CA PRO A 5 5.78 -0.55 -1.82
C PRO A 5 7.24 -0.65 -2.28
N GLU A 6 7.61 -1.73 -2.98
CA GLU A 6 8.96 -1.87 -3.55
C GLU A 6 9.22 -0.89 -4.71
N ALA A 7 8.22 -0.61 -5.56
CA ALA A 7 8.35 0.37 -6.64
C ALA A 7 8.53 1.81 -6.11
N GLN A 8 8.03 2.13 -4.91
CA GLN A 8 8.29 3.42 -4.25
C GLN A 8 9.77 3.58 -3.88
N THR A 9 10.48 2.47 -3.61
CA THR A 9 11.93 2.48 -3.32
C THR A 9 12.80 2.50 -4.58
N GLY A 10 12.18 2.33 -5.77
CA GLY A 10 12.89 2.17 -7.05
C GLY A 10 13.66 0.84 -7.16
N ARG A 11 13.39 -0.13 -6.29
CA ARG A 11 14.10 -1.41 -6.20
C ARG A 11 13.14 -2.58 -6.17
N GLY A 12 13.65 -3.75 -6.56
CA GLY A 12 12.90 -5.00 -6.46
C GLY A 12 11.61 -5.06 -7.30
N MET A 13 11.45 -4.18 -8.30
CA MET A 13 10.26 -4.16 -9.13
C MET A 13 10.11 -5.45 -9.94
N SER A 14 8.90 -5.97 -10.01
CA SER A 14 8.55 -7.17 -10.77
C SER A 14 7.14 -7.05 -11.35
N LYS A 15 6.64 -8.10 -12.01
CA LYS A 15 5.23 -8.15 -12.46
C LYS A 15 4.25 -7.96 -11.32
N ALA A 16 4.62 -8.36 -10.10
CA ALA A 16 3.81 -8.15 -8.90
C ALA A 16 3.58 -6.65 -8.64
N SER A 17 4.57 -5.80 -8.94
CA SER A 17 4.46 -4.34 -8.83
C SER A 17 3.45 -3.76 -9.82
N ASP A 18 3.38 -4.29 -11.04
CA ASP A 18 2.40 -3.88 -12.05
C ASP A 18 0.97 -4.28 -11.62
N ILE A 19 0.80 -5.50 -11.09
CA ILE A 19 -0.49 -6.01 -10.62
C ILE A 19 -0.99 -5.21 -9.41
N TYR A 20 -0.10 -4.89 -8.47
CA TYR A 20 -0.40 -4.01 -7.34
C TYR A 20 -0.91 -2.65 -7.82
N SER A 21 -0.19 -2.05 -8.77
CA SER A 21 -0.53 -0.75 -9.35
C SER A 21 -1.89 -0.79 -10.06
N LEU A 22 -2.21 -1.89 -10.75
CA LEU A 22 -3.52 -2.12 -11.35
C LEU A 22 -4.63 -2.23 -10.30
N GLY A 23 -4.36 -2.87 -9.15
CA GLY A 23 -5.30 -2.92 -8.02
C GLY A 23 -5.68 -1.53 -7.51
N LEU A 24 -4.69 -0.64 -7.36
CA LEU A 24 -4.94 0.76 -7.00
C LEU A 24 -5.79 1.49 -8.05
N VAL A 25 -5.55 1.25 -9.34
CA VAL A 25 -6.37 1.82 -10.43
C VAL A 25 -7.82 1.35 -10.32
N PHE A 26 -8.07 0.07 -10.01
CA PHE A 26 -9.43 -0.43 -9.81
C PHE A 26 -10.14 0.30 -8.66
N ILE A 27 -9.47 0.47 -7.52
CA ILE A 27 -10.01 1.25 -6.40
C ILE A 27 -10.41 2.65 -6.84
N PHE A 28 -9.55 3.34 -7.59
CA PHE A 28 -9.85 4.67 -8.11
C PHE A 28 -11.06 4.66 -9.05
N THR A 29 -11.11 3.71 -10.00
CA THR A 29 -12.22 3.63 -10.96
C THR A 29 -13.56 3.30 -10.31
N PHE A 30 -13.54 2.58 -9.19
CA PHE A 30 -14.74 2.27 -8.43
C PHE A 30 -15.13 3.35 -7.40
N GLY A 31 -14.50 4.53 -7.45
CA GLY A 31 -14.87 5.69 -6.64
C GLY A 31 -14.11 5.80 -5.31
N GLY A 32 -13.18 4.88 -5.01
CA GLY A 32 -12.30 4.96 -3.83
C GLY A 32 -11.13 5.94 -3.98
N GLY A 33 -11.19 6.86 -4.95
CA GLY A 33 -10.09 7.76 -5.27
C GLY A 33 -9.67 8.66 -4.10
N GLU A 34 -10.63 9.21 -3.35
CA GLU A 34 -10.37 10.08 -2.19
C GLU A 34 -9.51 9.38 -1.11
N MET A 35 -9.58 8.04 -1.01
CA MET A 35 -8.73 7.29 -0.07
C MET A 35 -7.27 7.24 -0.53
N LEU A 36 -7.03 7.23 -1.85
CA LEU A 36 -5.69 7.13 -2.44
C LEU A 36 -5.03 8.50 -2.68
N LEU A 37 -5.81 9.57 -2.79
CA LEU A 37 -5.33 10.91 -3.10
C LEU A 37 -4.76 11.61 -1.85
N LEU A 38 -3.64 12.33 -2.04
CA LEU A 38 -3.06 13.19 -1.01
C LEU A 38 -3.66 14.60 -1.16
N HIS A 39 -4.50 15.02 -0.22
CA HIS A 39 -5.16 16.32 -0.27
C HIS A 39 -4.33 17.44 0.39
N ASP A 40 -3.65 17.16 1.51
CA ASP A 40 -2.97 18.16 2.34
C ASP A 40 -1.44 18.15 2.20
N TYR A 41 -0.97 18.17 0.95
CA TYR A 41 0.46 18.14 0.62
C TYR A 41 1.28 19.25 1.30
N LYS A 42 0.70 20.44 1.47
CA LYS A 42 1.38 21.60 2.07
C LYS A 42 1.62 21.43 3.57
N GLU A 43 0.64 20.90 4.29
CA GLU A 43 0.73 20.66 5.73
C GLU A 43 1.69 19.50 6.02
N MET A 44 1.60 18.44 5.22
CA MET A 44 2.51 17.29 5.29
C MET A 44 3.98 17.71 5.14
N ILE A 45 4.30 18.57 4.16
CA ILE A 45 5.66 19.12 4.01
C ILE A 45 6.07 19.95 5.23
N ALA A 46 5.17 20.76 5.79
CA ALA A 46 5.47 21.59 6.96
C ALA A 46 5.85 20.74 8.19
N HIS A 47 5.32 19.52 8.28
CA HIS A 47 5.68 18.53 9.31
C HIS A 47 6.86 17.62 8.92
N GLY A 48 7.49 17.83 7.76
CA GLY A 48 8.64 17.06 7.30
C GLY A 48 8.30 15.65 6.83
N ILE A 49 7.03 15.35 6.55
CA ILE A 49 6.57 14.06 6.04
C ILE A 49 6.67 14.10 4.50
N THR A 50 7.32 13.08 3.91
CA THR A 50 7.40 12.98 2.46
C THR A 50 6.16 12.32 1.88
N ALA A 51 5.86 12.58 0.60
CA ALA A 51 4.73 11.96 -0.06
C ALA A 51 4.88 10.43 -0.13
N GLU A 52 6.10 9.94 -0.31
CA GLU A 52 6.41 8.52 -0.34
C GLU A 52 6.09 7.85 1.00
N GLN A 53 6.46 8.49 2.12
CA GLN A 53 6.19 7.99 3.47
C GLN A 53 4.69 7.91 3.76
N GLU A 54 3.94 8.96 3.39
CA GLU A 54 2.48 8.98 3.55
C GLU A 54 1.80 7.90 2.71
N ILE A 55 2.19 7.76 1.43
CA ILE A 55 1.62 6.74 0.55
C ILE A 55 1.92 5.33 1.09
N LEU A 56 3.14 5.07 1.55
CA LEU A 56 3.51 3.76 2.13
C LEU A 56 2.70 3.46 3.38
N THR A 57 2.55 4.44 4.29
CA THR A 57 1.76 4.28 5.52
C THR A 57 0.30 3.94 5.18
N ARG A 58 -0.33 4.69 4.27
CA ARG A 58 -1.71 4.41 3.83
C ARG A 58 -1.87 3.04 3.20
N HIS A 59 -0.99 2.69 2.25
CA HIS A 59 -1.02 1.37 1.62
C HIS A 59 -0.90 0.25 2.66
N PHE A 60 -0.04 0.44 3.68
CA PHE A 60 0.07 -0.56 4.74
C PHE A 60 -1.14 -0.61 5.67
N ALA A 61 -1.79 0.53 5.92
CA ALA A 61 -3.02 0.57 6.71
C ALA A 61 -4.18 -0.12 5.98
N TYR A 62 -4.24 0.04 4.65
CA TYR A 62 -5.33 -0.47 3.82
C TYR A 62 -5.21 -1.96 3.53
N PHE A 63 -4.01 -2.42 3.15
CA PHE A 63 -3.82 -3.75 2.56
C PHE A 63 -2.93 -4.68 3.38
N GLY A 64 -2.34 -4.20 4.47
CA GLY A 64 -1.54 -4.99 5.39
C GLY A 64 -0.11 -4.49 5.60
N LEU A 65 0.58 -5.04 6.58
CA LEU A 65 1.87 -4.52 7.01
C LEU A 65 3.04 -5.03 6.14
N ALA A 66 4.14 -4.27 6.13
CA ALA A 66 5.38 -4.73 5.54
C ALA A 66 5.84 -6.05 6.17
N ASN A 67 6.22 -7.02 5.34
CA ASN A 67 6.68 -8.34 5.78
C ASN A 67 8.12 -8.62 5.36
N ASP A 68 8.74 -9.67 5.92
CA ASP A 68 10.15 -10.00 5.65
C ASP A 68 10.44 -10.29 4.17
N ARG A 69 9.44 -10.72 3.40
CA ARG A 69 9.60 -11.01 1.97
C ARG A 69 9.72 -9.73 1.16
N LEU A 70 8.86 -8.75 1.41
CA LEU A 70 8.95 -7.41 0.81
C LEU A 70 10.31 -6.78 1.12
N LEU A 71 10.73 -6.83 2.39
CA LEU A 71 12.03 -6.26 2.81
C LEU A 71 13.20 -6.96 2.10
N LYS A 72 13.16 -8.30 2.00
CA LYS A 72 14.16 -9.07 1.25
C LYS A 72 14.20 -8.69 -0.24
N GLN A 73 13.05 -8.42 -0.85
CA GLN A 73 12.95 -8.04 -2.26
C GLN A 73 13.51 -6.63 -2.52
N VAL A 74 13.32 -5.70 -1.59
CA VAL A 74 13.94 -4.35 -1.67
C VAL A 74 15.46 -4.44 -1.50
N GLY A 75 15.94 -5.25 -0.55
CA GLY A 75 17.36 -5.58 -0.41
C GLY A 75 18.27 -4.40 -0.07
N ASP A 76 17.71 -3.33 0.49
CA ASP A 76 18.41 -2.10 0.85
C ASP A 76 18.04 -1.70 2.28
N GLU A 77 19.03 -1.52 3.15
CA GLU A 77 18.79 -1.37 4.59
C GLU A 77 18.08 -0.06 4.93
N GLU A 78 18.41 1.05 4.24
CA GLU A 78 17.78 2.35 4.47
C GLU A 78 16.30 2.29 4.10
N TRP A 79 15.99 1.72 2.94
CA TRP A 79 14.61 1.52 2.51
C TRP A 79 13.87 0.49 3.36
N CYS A 80 14.52 -0.59 3.78
CA CYS A 80 13.94 -1.55 4.69
C CYS A 80 13.54 -0.89 6.02
N GLN A 81 14.39 -0.03 6.57
CA GLN A 81 14.08 0.73 7.77
C GLN A 81 12.90 1.68 7.54
N ALA A 82 12.86 2.39 6.41
CA ALA A 82 11.74 3.25 6.05
C ALA A 82 10.40 2.48 5.94
N LEU A 83 10.41 1.30 5.29
CA LEU A 83 9.24 0.42 5.18
C LEU A 83 8.78 -0.10 6.54
N ARG A 84 9.72 -0.48 7.42
CA ARG A 84 9.41 -0.88 8.80
C ARG A 84 8.78 0.27 9.59
N SER A 85 9.31 1.48 9.46
CA SER A 85 8.77 2.67 10.12
C SER A 85 7.35 3.00 9.64
N ALA A 86 7.11 3.04 8.32
CA ALA A 86 5.77 3.26 7.77
C ALA A 86 4.78 2.16 8.21
N SER A 87 5.21 0.90 8.22
CA SER A 87 4.43 -0.24 8.70
C SER A 87 4.08 -0.13 10.19
N ALA A 88 4.99 0.38 11.02
CA ALA A 88 4.72 0.62 12.44
C ALA A 88 3.68 1.73 12.66
N ILE A 89 3.76 2.82 11.89
CA ILE A 89 2.78 3.91 11.94
C ILE A 89 1.41 3.39 11.49
N ALA A 90 1.35 2.68 10.36
CA ALA A 90 0.13 2.09 9.83
C ALA A 90 -0.55 1.14 10.83
N ARG A 91 0.24 0.37 11.59
CA ARG A 91 -0.30 -0.49 12.64
C ARG A 91 -1.03 0.31 13.72
N LEU A 92 -0.42 1.39 14.20
CA LEU A 92 -1.04 2.25 15.21
C LEU A 92 -2.33 2.89 14.69
N GLU A 93 -2.35 3.28 13.41
CA GLU A 93 -3.53 3.84 12.75
C GLU A 93 -4.66 2.82 12.64
N VAL A 94 -4.35 1.60 12.23
CA VAL A 94 -5.33 0.49 12.17
C VAL A 94 -5.84 0.10 13.56
N GLU A 95 -4.99 0.14 14.59
CA GLU A 95 -5.39 -0.11 15.97
C GLU A 95 -6.33 0.99 16.50
N ALA A 96 -6.06 2.25 16.17
CA ALA A 96 -6.90 3.38 16.55
C ALA A 96 -8.22 3.44 15.75
N ASN A 97 -8.17 3.07 14.47
CA ASN A 97 -9.31 3.07 13.57
C ASN A 97 -9.30 1.84 12.66
N PRO A 98 -9.88 0.70 13.09
CA PRO A 98 -9.94 -0.50 12.27
C PRO A 98 -10.68 -0.32 10.94
N GLY A 99 -11.59 0.67 10.87
CA GLY A 99 -12.36 0.98 9.66
C GLY A 99 -11.53 1.55 8.51
N ILE A 100 -10.24 1.83 8.73
CA ILE A 100 -9.34 2.30 7.68
C ILE A 100 -8.89 1.18 6.72
N LYS A 101 -9.08 -0.09 7.09
CA LYS A 101 -8.75 -1.22 6.22
C LYS A 101 -9.61 -1.21 4.97
N PHE A 102 -9.04 -1.60 3.83
CA PHE A 102 -9.72 -1.61 2.55
C PHE A 102 -11.08 -2.32 2.60
N GLU A 103 -11.12 -3.48 3.25
CA GLU A 103 -12.34 -4.29 3.34
C GLU A 103 -13.49 -3.61 4.10
N CYS A 104 -13.20 -2.60 4.92
CA CYS A 104 -14.20 -1.89 5.73
C CYS A 104 -14.84 -0.69 5.02
N TRP A 105 -14.15 -0.07 4.06
CA TRP A 105 -14.69 1.08 3.31
C TRP A 105 -15.01 0.75 1.85
N ALA A 106 -14.70 -0.46 1.40
CA ALA A 106 -15.03 -0.95 0.07
C ALA A 106 -16.29 -1.83 0.02
N GLU A 107 -17.13 -1.82 1.05
CA GLU A 107 -18.31 -2.70 1.19
C GLU A 107 -19.24 -2.66 -0.04
N ASP A 108 -19.40 -1.49 -0.65
CA ASP A 108 -20.25 -1.27 -1.82
C ASP A 108 -19.72 -1.92 -3.12
N LEU A 109 -18.47 -2.37 -3.15
CA LEU A 109 -17.88 -3.05 -4.32
C LEU A 109 -18.34 -4.50 -4.45
N GLY A 110 -18.86 -5.08 -3.37
CA GLY A 110 -19.20 -6.49 -3.29
C GLY A 110 -17.98 -7.38 -3.01
N THR A 111 -18.24 -8.54 -2.40
CA THR A 111 -17.23 -9.44 -1.85
C THR A 111 -16.19 -9.91 -2.87
N ASP A 112 -16.60 -10.21 -4.11
CA ASP A 112 -15.68 -10.69 -5.14
C ASP A 112 -14.67 -9.62 -5.57
N ALA A 113 -15.12 -8.38 -5.71
CA ALA A 113 -14.25 -7.25 -6.07
C ALA A 113 -13.28 -6.94 -4.93
N ILE A 114 -13.75 -6.96 -3.68
CA ILE A 114 -12.91 -6.78 -2.50
C ILE A 114 -11.83 -7.87 -2.45
N ASN A 115 -12.20 -9.14 -2.57
CA ASN A 115 -11.26 -10.26 -2.53
C ASN A 115 -10.20 -10.16 -3.64
N LEU A 116 -10.61 -9.82 -4.85
CA LEU A 116 -9.70 -9.63 -5.98
C LEU A 116 -8.71 -8.49 -5.72
N ILE A 117 -9.21 -7.32 -5.31
CA ILE A 117 -8.38 -6.13 -5.09
C ILE A 117 -7.44 -6.33 -3.90
N SER A 118 -7.89 -6.91 -2.78
CA SER A 118 -7.02 -7.24 -1.63
C SER A 118 -5.89 -8.18 -2.03
N ALA A 119 -6.16 -9.12 -2.95
CA ALA A 119 -5.14 -10.02 -3.47
C ALA A 119 -4.17 -9.34 -4.45
N MET A 120 -4.64 -8.36 -5.23
CA MET A 120 -3.80 -7.58 -6.15
C MET A 120 -2.91 -6.58 -5.41
N ALA A 121 -3.48 -5.85 -4.45
CA ALA A 121 -2.82 -4.81 -3.66
C ALA A 121 -2.15 -5.36 -2.40
N ASN A 122 -1.83 -6.66 -2.36
CA ASN A 122 -1.16 -7.26 -1.21
C ASN A 122 0.30 -6.76 -1.12
N PRO A 123 0.74 -6.21 0.01
CA PRO A 123 2.13 -5.78 0.21
C PRO A 123 3.18 -6.89 0.14
N ASP A 124 2.76 -8.16 0.21
CA ASP A 124 3.62 -9.32 -0.07
C ASP A 124 3.63 -9.64 -1.57
N PRO A 125 4.72 -9.33 -2.28
CA PRO A 125 4.80 -9.47 -3.74
C PRO A 125 4.69 -10.91 -4.26
N ILE A 126 4.92 -11.94 -3.43
CA ILE A 126 4.79 -13.35 -3.84
C ILE A 126 3.34 -13.83 -3.67
N SER A 127 2.59 -13.22 -2.76
CA SER A 127 1.19 -13.57 -2.52
C SER A 127 0.23 -12.98 -3.57
N ILE A 128 0.70 -12.01 -4.36
CA ILE A 128 -0.08 -11.38 -5.42
C ILE A 128 -0.45 -12.42 -6.48
N ILE A 129 -1.71 -12.42 -6.91
CA ILE A 129 -2.22 -13.31 -7.96
C ILE A 129 -1.30 -13.26 -9.18
N GLY A 130 -0.73 -14.40 -9.59
CA GLY A 130 0.19 -14.46 -10.72
C GLY A 130 1.66 -14.19 -10.40
N GLY A 131 2.04 -14.04 -9.11
CA GLY A 131 3.41 -13.86 -8.60
C GLY A 131 4.33 -15.08 -8.71
N GLY A 132 4.01 -16.04 -9.58
CA GLY A 132 4.96 -17.07 -10.00
C GLY A 132 5.95 -16.45 -10.98
N SER A 133 7.19 -16.30 -10.52
CA SER A 133 8.38 -15.90 -11.30
C SER A 133 8.49 -16.64 -12.63
#